data_AF-A0A5Q4G639-F1
#
_entry.id   AF-A0A5Q4G639-F1
#
_cell.length_a   1.000
_cell.length_b   1.000
_cell.length_c   1.000
_cell.angle_alpha   90.00
_cell.angle_beta   90.00
_cell.angle_gamma   90.00
#
_symmetry.space_group_name_H-M   'P 1'
#
loop_
_entity.id
_entity.type
_entity.pdbx_description
1 polymer ?
#
loop_
_entity_poly.entity_id
_entity_poly.type
_entity_poly.pdbx_seq_one_letter_code
_entity_poly.pdbx_strand_id
1 'polypeptide(L)'
;MTSTRATRKGRGLVRAAITLLASACLAWTAGANAQQLERVADGFVQPLTITHAGDDSGRLFVVEQRGTVQIVRDGAVTGTFLDLQDRTRAQGERGLLGVAFHPSFADNGRLFVHYTDLRGATVLSELRADPPDAASVDAATERVILTMEQPYGNHNGGQVAFGPDGYLYLGLGDGGSGGDPLNAGQDLGTWLGTILRLDVDGAEPYAVPADNPFVDDPAALDEIWAYGLRNPWRFSFDRATGDLWIADVGQNAVEEVNRQRADSPGGENYGWRIMEGDECFDPPSGCDTSGLTMPVV
;
A
#
# COMPACT_ATOMS: atom_id res chain seq x y z
N MET A 1 -23.49 80.92 -54.37
CA MET A 1 -22.36 81.46 -53.61
C MET A 1 -22.57 81.15 -52.14
N THR A 2 -21.47 80.83 -51.44
CA THR A 2 -21.24 80.97 -49.99
C THR A 2 -22.05 80.12 -48.99
N SER A 3 -21.36 79.10 -48.44
CA SER A 3 -21.03 78.89 -47.01
C SER A 3 -22.00 79.44 -45.94
N THR A 4 -22.42 78.59 -44.99
CA THR A 4 -22.12 78.81 -43.55
C THR A 4 -22.42 77.58 -42.66
N ARG A 5 -21.57 77.37 -41.65
CA ARG A 5 -21.76 76.52 -40.46
C ARG A 5 -22.95 77.01 -39.60
N ALA A 6 -23.59 76.12 -38.83
CA ALA A 6 -23.62 76.20 -37.35
C ALA A 6 -24.48 75.10 -36.70
N THR A 7 -24.06 74.77 -35.48
CA THR A 7 -24.50 73.79 -34.47
C THR A 7 -25.90 73.96 -33.90
N ARG A 8 -26.55 72.86 -33.47
CA ARG A 8 -26.91 72.60 -32.04
C ARG A 8 -27.63 71.26 -31.82
N LYS A 9 -27.25 70.61 -30.72
CA LYS A 9 -27.83 69.39 -30.11
C LYS A 9 -29.26 69.62 -29.61
N GLY A 10 -30.10 68.60 -29.69
CA GLY A 10 -31.43 68.56 -29.06
C GLY A 10 -32.00 67.15 -28.90
N ARG A 11 -31.68 66.54 -27.74
CA ARG A 11 -32.43 65.54 -26.96
C ARG A 11 -33.16 64.40 -27.70
N GLY A 12 -32.57 63.20 -27.61
CA GLY A 12 -33.18 61.93 -27.99
C GLY A 12 -34.28 61.49 -27.03
N LEU A 13 -35.35 60.95 -27.61
CA LEU A 13 -36.37 60.17 -26.91
C LEU A 13 -35.83 58.78 -26.60
N VAL A 14 -35.96 58.37 -25.34
CA VAL A 14 -35.73 57.00 -24.89
C VAL A 14 -36.91 56.15 -25.36
N ARG A 15 -36.67 55.21 -26.29
CA ARG A 15 -37.55 54.07 -26.55
C ARG A 15 -36.94 52.85 -25.89
N ALA A 16 -37.63 52.30 -24.90
CA ALA A 16 -37.29 51.03 -24.28
C ALA A 16 -37.47 49.90 -25.30
N ALA A 17 -36.39 49.19 -25.62
CA ALA A 17 -36.42 47.92 -26.34
C ALA A 17 -36.18 46.80 -25.33
N ILE A 18 -37.23 46.04 -25.01
CA ILE A 18 -37.11 44.79 -24.26
C ILE A 18 -36.57 43.75 -25.23
N THR A 19 -35.30 43.41 -25.08
CA THR A 19 -34.67 42.31 -25.81
C THR A 19 -34.82 41.05 -24.95
N LEU A 20 -35.70 40.14 -25.34
CA LEU A 20 -35.74 38.79 -24.77
C LEU A 20 -34.49 38.04 -25.26
N LEU A 21 -33.46 37.96 -24.41
CA LEU A 21 -32.41 36.95 -24.57
C LEU A 21 -32.99 35.60 -24.11
N ALA A 22 -33.29 34.72 -25.06
CA ALA A 22 -33.45 33.31 -24.77
C ALA A 22 -32.07 32.74 -24.42
N SER A 23 -31.77 32.61 -23.12
CA SER A 23 -30.61 31.88 -22.64
C SER A 23 -30.78 30.40 -22.99
N ALA A 24 -30.07 29.94 -24.01
CA ALA A 24 -29.86 28.51 -24.23
C ALA A 24 -28.95 28.00 -23.10
N CYS A 25 -29.54 27.41 -22.06
CA CYS A 25 -28.80 26.58 -21.12
C CYS A 25 -28.32 25.34 -21.87
N LEU A 26 -27.08 25.39 -22.39
CA LEU A 26 -26.32 24.21 -22.73
C LEU A 26 -25.99 23.50 -21.42
N ALA A 27 -26.84 22.55 -21.03
CA ALA A 27 -26.55 21.63 -19.95
C ALA A 27 -25.35 20.76 -20.38
N TRP A 28 -24.16 21.08 -19.85
CA TRP A 28 -23.05 20.16 -19.83
C TRP A 28 -23.43 19.03 -18.87
N THR A 29 -23.94 17.92 -19.40
CA THR A 29 -23.93 16.67 -18.65
C THR A 29 -22.47 16.23 -18.57
N ALA A 30 -21.81 16.56 -17.47
CA ALA A 30 -20.60 15.85 -17.09
C ALA A 30 -20.97 14.36 -17.04
N GLY A 31 -20.51 13.58 -18.02
CA GLY A 31 -20.65 12.14 -18.01
C GLY A 31 -19.81 11.64 -16.84
N ALA A 32 -20.41 11.53 -15.66
CA ALA A 32 -19.85 10.69 -14.63
C ALA A 32 -19.84 9.28 -15.25
N ASN A 33 -18.64 8.75 -15.52
CA ASN A 33 -18.48 7.34 -15.80
C ASN A 33 -18.92 6.62 -14.53
N ALA A 34 -20.21 6.30 -14.44
CA ALA A 34 -20.76 5.58 -13.33
C ALA A 34 -20.13 4.18 -13.37
N GLN A 35 -19.22 3.93 -12.44
CA GLN A 35 -18.67 2.60 -12.24
C GLN A 35 -19.82 1.70 -11.78
N GLN A 36 -20.08 0.64 -12.53
CA GLN A 36 -21.05 -0.38 -12.13
C GLN A 36 -20.34 -1.42 -11.27
N LEU A 37 -20.87 -1.66 -10.08
CA LEU A 37 -20.38 -2.74 -9.21
C LEU A 37 -21.16 -4.02 -9.54
N GLU A 38 -20.44 -5.07 -9.88
CA GLU A 38 -20.96 -6.42 -10.03
C GLU A 38 -20.42 -7.30 -8.90
N ARG A 39 -21.31 -8.03 -8.23
CA ARG A 39 -20.87 -8.97 -7.20
C ARG A 39 -20.29 -10.21 -7.88
N VAL A 40 -18.99 -10.41 -7.71
CA VAL A 40 -18.28 -11.59 -8.24
C VAL A 40 -18.46 -12.81 -7.36
N ALA A 41 -18.34 -12.67 -6.03
CA ALA A 41 -18.50 -13.75 -5.06
C ALA A 41 -18.90 -13.18 -3.68
N ASP A 42 -19.40 -14.03 -2.78
CA ASP A 42 -19.74 -13.69 -1.40
C ASP A 42 -19.42 -14.84 -0.43
N GLY A 43 -19.71 -14.65 0.86
CA GLY A 43 -19.47 -15.65 1.92
C GLY A 43 -18.11 -15.52 2.63
N PHE A 44 -17.33 -14.48 2.34
CA PHE A 44 -16.05 -14.21 3.02
C PHE A 44 -16.24 -13.72 4.45
N VAL A 45 -15.28 -14.06 5.31
CA VAL A 45 -15.18 -13.63 6.70
C VAL A 45 -13.98 -12.71 6.84
N GLN A 46 -14.23 -11.42 7.05
CA GLN A 46 -13.18 -10.38 7.19
C GLN A 46 -12.13 -10.42 6.06
N PRO A 47 -12.53 -10.33 4.77
CA PRO A 47 -11.58 -10.29 3.67
C PRO A 47 -10.73 -9.01 3.72
N LEU A 48 -9.41 -9.14 3.52
CA LEU A 48 -8.45 -8.04 3.58
C LEU A 48 -7.85 -7.67 2.23
N THR A 49 -7.65 -8.65 1.35
CA THR A 49 -7.09 -8.44 0.02
C THR A 49 -7.47 -9.60 -0.91
N ILE A 50 -7.33 -9.35 -2.21
CA ILE A 50 -7.49 -10.34 -3.27
C ILE A 50 -6.26 -10.26 -4.18
N THR A 51 -5.73 -11.41 -4.58
CA THR A 51 -4.56 -11.50 -5.46
C THR A 51 -4.68 -12.67 -6.44
N HIS A 52 -3.72 -12.83 -7.34
CA HIS A 52 -3.58 -13.95 -8.24
C HIS A 52 -2.18 -14.58 -8.13
N ALA A 53 -2.05 -15.83 -8.53
CA ALA A 53 -0.77 -16.55 -8.48
C ALA A 53 0.12 -16.34 -9.72
N GLY A 54 -0.38 -15.64 -10.75
CA GLY A 54 0.38 -15.39 -11.99
C GLY A 54 0.65 -16.66 -12.80
N ASP A 55 -0.20 -17.67 -12.64
CA ASP A 55 -0.05 -19.02 -13.19
C ASP A 55 -1.05 -19.32 -14.33
N ASP A 56 -1.69 -18.29 -14.89
CA ASP A 56 -2.73 -18.38 -15.92
C ASP A 56 -3.93 -19.28 -15.57
N SER A 57 -4.07 -19.70 -14.32
CA SER A 57 -5.14 -20.63 -13.89
C SER A 57 -6.53 -19.98 -13.82
N GLY A 58 -6.58 -18.64 -13.79
CA GLY A 58 -7.78 -17.85 -13.55
C GLY A 58 -8.26 -17.88 -12.09
N ARG A 59 -7.45 -18.44 -11.17
CA ARG A 59 -7.75 -18.42 -9.73
C ARG A 59 -7.46 -17.05 -9.14
N LEU A 60 -8.39 -16.56 -8.34
CA LEU A 60 -8.17 -15.45 -7.42
C LEU A 60 -8.12 -15.99 -5.99
N PHE A 61 -7.28 -15.37 -5.17
CA PHE A 61 -7.04 -15.77 -3.80
C PHE A 61 -7.48 -14.64 -2.87
N VAL A 62 -8.54 -14.87 -2.11
CA VAL A 62 -9.07 -13.90 -1.14
C VAL A 62 -8.51 -14.22 0.23
N VAL A 63 -7.75 -13.28 0.80
CA VAL A 63 -7.13 -13.41 2.11
C VAL A 63 -8.10 -12.95 3.18
N GLU A 64 -8.41 -13.81 4.13
CA GLU A 64 -9.29 -13.55 5.26
C GLU A 64 -8.46 -13.37 6.53
N GLN A 65 -8.71 -12.28 7.28
CA GLN A 65 -7.95 -11.93 8.49
C GLN A 65 -7.85 -13.07 9.50
N ARG A 66 -8.88 -13.93 9.57
CA ARG A 66 -8.95 -15.06 10.49
C ARG A 66 -7.86 -16.13 10.27
N GLY A 67 -7.11 -16.10 9.16
CA GLY A 67 -6.05 -17.06 8.88
C GLY A 67 -6.29 -17.95 7.67
N THR A 68 -7.25 -17.63 6.80
CA THR A 68 -7.62 -18.48 5.66
C THR A 68 -7.46 -17.75 4.34
N VAL A 69 -7.13 -18.50 3.30
CA VAL A 69 -7.11 -18.01 1.91
C VAL A 69 -8.14 -18.78 1.11
N GLN A 70 -9.14 -18.10 0.56
CA GLN A 70 -10.20 -18.71 -0.25
C GLN A 70 -9.86 -18.61 -1.74
N ILE A 71 -10.17 -19.65 -2.52
CA ILE A 71 -10.07 -19.63 -3.99
C ILE A 71 -11.40 -19.15 -4.56
N VAL A 72 -11.35 -18.15 -5.42
CA VAL A 72 -12.45 -17.74 -6.29
C VAL A 72 -12.10 -18.09 -7.73
N ARG A 73 -13.01 -18.76 -8.44
CA ARG A 73 -12.91 -19.06 -9.86
C ARG A 73 -14.30 -19.00 -10.49
N ASP A 74 -14.39 -18.43 -11.69
CA ASP A 74 -15.65 -18.34 -12.46
C ASP A 74 -16.83 -17.76 -11.66
N GLY A 75 -16.57 -16.76 -10.81
CA GLY A 75 -17.59 -16.09 -9.99
C GLY A 75 -18.08 -16.90 -8.78
N ALA A 76 -17.33 -17.90 -8.33
CA ALA A 76 -17.69 -18.70 -7.16
C ALA A 76 -16.49 -18.98 -6.26
N VAL A 77 -16.73 -19.10 -4.95
CA VAL A 77 -15.75 -19.65 -4.01
C VAL A 77 -15.67 -21.15 -4.22
N THR A 78 -14.50 -21.67 -4.58
CA THR A 78 -14.32 -23.09 -4.94
C THR A 78 -13.61 -23.91 -3.86
N GLY A 79 -13.06 -23.27 -2.82
CA GLY A 79 -12.44 -23.96 -1.67
C GLY A 79 -11.46 -23.09 -0.89
N THR A 80 -10.97 -23.62 0.23
CA THR A 80 -9.90 -22.99 1.02
C THR A 80 -8.55 -23.45 0.49
N PHE A 81 -7.75 -22.51 -0.02
CA PHE A 81 -6.38 -22.76 -0.47
C PHE A 81 -5.41 -22.97 0.69
N LEU A 82 -5.52 -22.18 1.74
CA LEU A 82 -4.63 -22.22 2.89
C LEU A 82 -5.41 -21.95 4.18
N ASP A 83 -5.09 -22.69 5.24
CA ASP A 83 -5.65 -22.52 6.58
C ASP A 83 -4.52 -22.48 7.62
N LEU A 84 -4.37 -21.34 8.30
CA LEU A 84 -3.40 -21.05 9.36
C LEU A 84 -4.09 -20.68 10.68
N GLN A 85 -5.36 -21.04 10.88
CA GLN A 85 -6.12 -20.68 12.09
C GLN A 85 -5.54 -21.27 13.39
N ASP A 86 -4.66 -22.26 13.30
CA ASP A 86 -3.89 -22.80 14.42
C ASP A 86 -2.64 -21.96 14.77
N ARG A 87 -2.24 -21.02 13.89
CA ARG A 87 -1.04 -20.17 14.02
C ARG A 87 -1.35 -18.69 14.21
N THR A 88 -2.50 -18.23 13.72
CA THR A 88 -2.93 -16.83 13.82
C THR A 88 -4.37 -16.71 14.30
N ARG A 89 -4.74 -15.54 14.80
CA ARG A 89 -6.11 -15.18 15.20
C ARG A 89 -6.41 -13.75 14.80
N ALA A 90 -7.60 -13.54 14.23
CA ALA A 90 -8.10 -12.19 13.96
C ALA A 90 -8.39 -11.46 15.28
N GLN A 91 -7.63 -10.39 15.57
CA GLN A 91 -7.88 -9.54 16.73
C GLN A 91 -7.27 -8.13 16.54
N GLY A 92 -8.13 -7.13 16.33
CA GLY A 92 -7.67 -5.77 16.01
C GLY A 92 -7.04 -5.74 14.63
N GLU A 93 -5.80 -5.29 14.52
CA GLU A 93 -5.01 -5.28 13.27
C GLU A 93 -4.24 -6.59 13.04
N ARG A 94 -4.37 -7.57 13.95
CA ARG A 94 -3.70 -8.87 13.87
C ARG A 94 -4.49 -9.89 13.07
N GLY A 95 -3.79 -10.83 12.46
CA GLY A 95 -4.37 -11.92 11.66
C GLY A 95 -3.42 -12.36 10.55
N LEU A 96 -3.96 -13.05 9.54
CA LEU A 96 -3.28 -13.19 8.24
C LEU A 96 -3.51 -11.92 7.43
N LEU A 97 -2.46 -11.18 7.12
CA LEU A 97 -2.53 -9.81 6.61
C LEU A 97 -2.17 -9.69 5.12
N GLY A 98 -1.28 -10.56 4.64
CA GLY A 98 -0.81 -10.53 3.26
C GLY A 98 -0.39 -11.90 2.73
N VAL A 99 -0.48 -12.05 1.41
CA VAL A 99 -0.02 -13.22 0.65
C VAL A 99 0.66 -12.72 -0.63
N ALA A 100 1.85 -13.22 -0.91
CA ALA A 100 2.56 -13.02 -2.18
C ALA A 100 2.89 -14.37 -2.80
N PHE A 101 2.61 -14.54 -4.09
CA PHE A 101 3.08 -15.71 -4.84
C PHE A 101 4.44 -15.39 -5.44
N HIS A 102 5.35 -16.36 -5.42
CA HIS A 102 6.63 -16.24 -6.10
C HIS A 102 6.42 -15.94 -7.59
N PRO A 103 7.24 -15.10 -8.25
CA PRO A 103 7.09 -14.82 -9.69
C PRO A 103 7.10 -16.09 -10.55
N SER A 104 7.88 -17.10 -10.15
CA SER A 104 7.91 -18.45 -10.74
C SER A 104 6.98 -19.48 -10.05
N PHE A 105 5.87 -19.04 -9.44
CA PHE A 105 4.95 -19.92 -8.69
C PHE A 105 4.47 -21.11 -9.52
N ALA A 106 4.16 -20.91 -10.81
CA ALA A 106 3.73 -21.98 -11.72
C ALA A 106 4.75 -23.14 -11.82
N ASP A 107 6.02 -22.87 -11.56
CA ASP A 107 7.10 -23.86 -11.62
C ASP A 107 7.49 -24.38 -10.23
N ASN A 108 7.52 -23.52 -9.22
CA ASN A 108 8.11 -23.84 -7.91
C ASN A 108 7.10 -23.99 -6.77
N GLY A 109 5.85 -23.55 -6.96
CA GLY A 109 4.77 -23.60 -5.97
C GLY A 109 5.00 -22.75 -4.72
N ARG A 110 5.99 -21.85 -4.70
CA ARG A 110 6.36 -21.06 -3.51
C ARG A 110 5.43 -19.87 -3.30
N LEU A 111 4.92 -19.72 -2.09
CA LEU A 111 4.13 -18.57 -1.66
C LEU A 111 4.61 -18.08 -0.31
N PHE A 112 4.35 -16.80 -0.03
CA PHE A 112 4.80 -16.11 1.16
C PHE A 112 3.62 -15.49 1.86
N VAL A 113 3.58 -15.62 3.18
CA VAL A 113 2.49 -15.10 4.01
C VAL A 113 3.04 -14.18 5.07
N HIS A 114 2.33 -13.07 5.30
CA HIS A 114 2.57 -12.17 6.42
C HIS A 114 1.39 -12.28 7.37
N TYR A 115 1.64 -12.72 8.61
CA TYR A 115 0.62 -12.84 9.64
C TYR A 115 1.16 -12.48 11.03
N THR A 116 0.25 -12.25 11.98
CA THR A 116 0.60 -12.14 13.40
C THR A 116 0.38 -13.49 14.10
N ASP A 117 1.39 -14.01 14.79
CA ASP A 117 1.29 -15.29 15.49
C ASP A 117 0.39 -15.22 16.75
N LEU A 118 0.14 -16.37 17.38
CA LEU A 118 -0.67 -16.45 18.60
C LEU A 118 -0.09 -15.68 19.81
N ARG A 119 1.19 -15.31 19.77
CA ARG A 119 1.88 -14.53 20.81
C ARG A 119 1.85 -13.02 20.50
N GLY A 120 1.52 -12.65 19.27
CA GLY A 120 1.43 -11.25 18.82
C GLY A 120 2.60 -10.80 17.94
N ALA A 121 3.57 -11.66 17.64
CA ALA A 121 4.69 -11.31 16.79
C ALA A 121 4.28 -11.33 15.31
N THR A 122 4.82 -10.41 14.51
CA THR A 122 4.74 -10.49 13.05
C THR A 122 5.62 -11.63 12.55
N VAL A 123 5.11 -12.43 11.63
CA VAL A 123 5.82 -13.53 10.98
C VAL A 123 5.70 -13.38 9.47
N LEU A 124 6.84 -13.45 8.80
CA LEU A 124 6.94 -13.71 7.37
C LEU A 124 7.36 -15.17 7.19
N SER A 125 6.56 -15.93 6.45
CA SER A 125 6.81 -17.35 6.20
C SER A 125 6.68 -17.69 4.72
N GLU A 126 7.43 -18.69 4.28
CA GLU A 126 7.25 -19.38 3.00
C GLU A 126 6.44 -20.66 3.19
N LEU A 127 5.54 -20.97 2.25
CA LEU A 127 4.91 -22.28 2.09
C LEU A 127 5.05 -22.77 0.65
N ARG A 128 4.74 -24.04 0.41
CA ARG A 128 4.83 -24.65 -0.92
C ARG A 128 3.57 -25.41 -1.30
N ALA A 129 2.97 -25.03 -2.44
CA ALA A 129 2.01 -25.84 -3.15
C ALA A 129 2.74 -26.95 -3.94
N ASP A 130 2.29 -28.19 -3.81
CA ASP A 130 2.83 -29.33 -4.57
C ASP A 130 1.70 -30.27 -5.01
N PRO A 131 1.32 -30.28 -6.31
CA PRO A 131 1.85 -29.44 -7.39
C PRO A 131 1.42 -27.96 -7.27
N PRO A 132 2.00 -27.02 -8.05
CA PRO A 132 1.62 -25.60 -8.03
C PRO A 132 0.12 -25.30 -8.34
N ASP A 133 -0.54 -26.18 -9.09
CA ASP A 133 -1.97 -26.10 -9.38
C ASP A 133 -2.86 -26.77 -8.33
N ALA A 134 -2.28 -27.22 -7.20
CA ALA A 134 -3.02 -27.82 -6.09
C ALA A 134 -4.16 -26.93 -5.60
N ALA A 135 -5.29 -27.55 -5.24
CA ALA A 135 -6.46 -26.89 -4.69
C ALA A 135 -6.25 -26.40 -3.24
N SER A 136 -5.18 -26.85 -2.58
CA SER A 136 -4.82 -26.49 -1.21
C SER A 136 -3.31 -26.64 -0.96
N VAL A 137 -2.78 -25.86 -0.03
CA VAL A 137 -1.41 -25.93 0.50
C VAL A 137 -1.44 -26.60 1.86
N ASP A 138 -0.56 -27.57 2.08
CA ASP A 138 -0.34 -28.14 3.40
C ASP A 138 0.43 -27.13 4.26
N ALA A 139 -0.20 -26.63 5.31
CA ALA A 139 0.41 -25.69 6.24
C ALA A 139 1.69 -26.27 6.88
N ALA A 140 1.84 -27.59 6.98
CA ALA A 140 3.06 -28.23 7.49
C ALA A 140 4.31 -27.98 6.63
N THR A 141 4.15 -27.48 5.41
CA THR A 141 5.28 -27.05 4.55
C THR A 141 5.89 -25.71 4.97
N GLU A 142 5.30 -25.03 5.97
CA GLU A 142 5.76 -23.72 6.41
C GLU A 142 7.23 -23.72 6.84
N ARG A 143 7.94 -22.74 6.31
CA ARG A 143 9.26 -22.31 6.76
C ARG A 143 9.20 -20.83 7.13
N VAL A 144 9.42 -20.53 8.40
CA VAL A 144 9.54 -19.15 8.88
C VAL A 144 10.80 -18.51 8.29
N ILE A 145 10.64 -17.34 7.67
CA ILE A 145 11.74 -16.52 7.14
C ILE A 145 12.19 -15.52 8.20
N LEU A 146 11.24 -14.83 8.81
CA LEU A 146 11.49 -13.72 9.72
C LEU A 146 10.38 -13.65 10.77
N THR A 147 10.76 -13.34 12.01
CA THR A 147 9.84 -13.04 13.11
C THR A 147 10.23 -11.72 13.76
N MET A 148 9.27 -10.82 13.92
CA MET A 148 9.44 -9.53 14.60
C MET A 148 8.45 -9.42 15.76
N GLU A 149 8.97 -9.19 16.97
CA GLU A 149 8.14 -8.91 18.13
C GLU A 149 7.44 -7.55 17.96
N GLN A 150 6.15 -7.49 18.29
CA GLN A 150 5.35 -6.28 18.19
C GLN A 150 5.12 -5.70 19.59
N PRO A 151 5.61 -4.48 19.88
CA PRO A 151 5.44 -3.85 21.19
C PRO A 151 3.98 -3.63 21.58
N TYR A 152 3.11 -3.39 20.59
CA TYR A 152 1.67 -3.19 20.76
C TYR A 152 0.84 -4.03 19.77
N GLY A 153 -0.47 -4.10 20.00
CA GLY A 153 -1.39 -4.94 19.21
C GLY A 153 -1.92 -4.29 17.92
N ASN A 154 -1.32 -3.18 17.49
CA ASN A 154 -1.68 -2.39 16.32
C ASN A 154 -0.42 -1.96 15.56
N HIS A 155 -0.58 -1.43 14.36
CA HIS A 155 0.44 -1.06 13.39
C HIS A 155 1.31 -2.23 12.93
N ASN A 156 0.65 -3.35 12.61
CA ASN A 156 1.33 -4.57 12.18
C ASN A 156 1.76 -4.54 10.70
N GLY A 157 1.51 -3.44 9.97
CA GLY A 157 1.66 -3.38 8.52
C GLY A 157 0.66 -4.33 7.85
N GLY A 158 1.04 -4.96 6.76
CA GLY A 158 0.22 -6.06 6.24
C GLY A 158 0.60 -6.53 4.84
N GLN A 159 1.08 -5.63 4.00
CA GLN A 159 1.41 -5.97 2.63
C GLN A 159 2.76 -6.71 2.55
N VAL A 160 2.75 -7.77 1.74
CA VAL A 160 3.93 -8.47 1.22
C VAL A 160 3.76 -8.60 -0.29
N ALA A 161 4.78 -8.28 -1.07
CA ALA A 161 4.71 -8.36 -2.53
C ALA A 161 6.09 -8.51 -3.15
N PHE A 162 6.17 -9.11 -4.34
CA PHE A 162 7.39 -9.09 -5.14
C PHE A 162 7.50 -7.78 -5.93
N GLY A 163 8.68 -7.19 -5.90
CA GLY A 163 9.04 -6.05 -6.74
C GLY A 163 9.33 -6.45 -8.19
N PRO A 164 9.39 -5.46 -9.10
CA PRO A 164 9.77 -5.70 -10.49
C PRO A 164 11.23 -6.17 -10.65
N ASP A 165 12.03 -6.00 -9.60
CA ASP A 165 13.41 -6.49 -9.47
C ASP A 165 13.50 -7.96 -9.03
N GLY A 166 12.37 -8.60 -8.69
CA GLY A 166 12.31 -10.00 -8.27
C GLY A 166 12.53 -10.22 -6.77
N TYR A 167 12.75 -9.17 -5.99
CA TYR A 167 12.91 -9.27 -4.53
C TYR A 167 11.57 -9.22 -3.80
N LEU A 168 11.54 -9.78 -2.60
CA LEU A 168 10.36 -9.78 -1.74
C LEU A 168 10.37 -8.54 -0.85
N TYR A 169 9.30 -7.77 -0.89
CA TYR A 169 9.11 -6.58 -0.06
C TYR A 169 8.09 -6.85 1.04
N LEU A 170 8.35 -6.35 2.25
CA LEU A 170 7.49 -6.48 3.43
C LEU A 170 7.30 -5.11 4.09
N GLY A 171 6.05 -4.71 4.33
CA GLY A 171 5.73 -3.49 5.06
C GLY A 171 5.47 -3.78 6.54
N LEU A 172 6.16 -3.05 7.42
CA LEU A 172 6.05 -3.14 8.88
C LEU A 172 5.74 -1.76 9.45
N GLY A 173 4.68 -1.65 10.27
CA GLY A 173 4.42 -0.42 11.02
C GLY A 173 5.41 -0.22 12.17
N ASP A 174 5.33 0.94 12.81
CA ASP A 174 6.20 1.41 13.89
C ASP A 174 6.11 0.61 15.20
N GLY A 175 5.31 -0.45 15.22
CA GLY A 175 5.10 -1.31 16.40
C GLY A 175 3.92 -0.90 17.26
N GLY A 176 3.22 0.19 16.92
CA GLY A 176 1.93 0.56 17.48
C GLY A 176 1.97 1.65 18.55
N SER A 177 0.86 1.74 19.29
CA SER A 177 0.49 2.90 20.11
C SER A 177 0.31 4.19 19.28
N GLY A 178 -0.10 5.27 19.94
CA GLY A 178 -0.18 6.59 19.31
C GLY A 178 1.14 7.35 19.42
N GLY A 179 1.56 7.97 18.33
CA GLY A 179 2.70 8.89 18.28
C GLY A 179 4.06 8.24 18.42
N ASP A 180 4.21 6.97 18.01
CA ASP A 180 5.46 6.20 18.01
C ASP A 180 6.34 6.45 19.27
N PRO A 181 5.93 5.92 20.44
CA PRO A 181 6.65 6.13 21.69
C PRO A 181 8.07 5.58 21.69
N LEU A 182 8.39 4.67 20.76
CA LEU A 182 9.70 4.04 20.61
C LEU A 182 10.59 4.79 19.63
N ASN A 183 10.04 5.76 18.89
CA ASN A 183 10.71 6.42 17.78
C ASN A 183 11.18 5.42 16.71
N ALA A 184 10.46 4.30 16.55
CA ALA A 184 10.78 3.23 15.63
C ALA A 184 10.81 3.71 14.18
N GLY A 185 9.92 4.63 13.79
CA GLY A 185 9.91 5.18 12.43
C GLY A 185 11.22 5.88 12.05
N GLN A 186 12.01 6.34 13.01
CA GLN A 186 13.31 6.99 12.77
C GLN A 186 14.51 6.16 13.26
N ASP A 187 14.29 4.93 13.71
CA ASP A 187 15.34 4.05 14.24
C ASP A 187 15.66 2.93 13.24
N LEU A 188 16.81 3.04 12.56
CA LEU A 188 17.28 2.03 11.61
C LEU A 188 17.77 0.74 12.30
N GLY A 189 17.87 0.72 13.63
CA GLY A 189 18.21 -0.47 14.43
C GLY A 189 17.05 -1.45 14.62
N THR A 190 15.88 -1.17 14.06
CA THR A 190 14.69 -2.03 14.10
C THR A 190 14.02 -2.13 12.72
N TRP A 191 13.33 -3.24 12.44
CA TRP A 191 12.52 -3.35 11.23
C TRP A 191 11.15 -2.65 11.34
N LEU A 192 10.78 -2.14 12.52
CA LEU A 192 9.52 -1.44 12.72
C LEU A 192 9.54 -0.07 12.01
N GLY A 193 8.43 0.28 11.36
CA GLY A 193 8.29 1.55 10.63
C GLY A 193 9.01 1.59 9.29
N THR A 194 9.13 0.43 8.63
CA THR A 194 9.95 0.25 7.42
C THR A 194 9.24 -0.51 6.29
N ILE A 195 9.78 -0.37 5.08
CA ILE A 195 9.69 -1.39 4.04
C ILE A 195 11.01 -2.16 4.04
N LEU A 196 10.94 -3.49 4.14
CA LEU A 196 12.09 -4.38 3.94
C LEU A 196 12.16 -4.85 2.48
N ARG A 197 13.37 -5.17 2.00
CA ARG A 197 13.62 -5.79 0.69
C ARG A 197 14.58 -6.98 0.86
N LEU A 198 14.10 -8.18 0.51
CA LEU A 198 14.74 -9.46 0.80
C LEU A 198 14.97 -10.29 -0.47
N ASP A 199 16.11 -10.98 -0.54
CA ASP A 199 16.40 -11.99 -1.56
C ASP A 199 16.04 -13.39 -1.05
N VAL A 200 14.85 -13.88 -1.43
CA VAL A 200 14.36 -15.21 -1.06
C VAL A 200 14.82 -16.31 -2.02
N ASP A 201 15.56 -15.98 -3.07
CA ASP A 201 16.16 -16.94 -4.01
C ASP A 201 17.66 -17.16 -3.76
N GLY A 202 18.27 -16.30 -2.93
CA GLY A 202 19.67 -16.36 -2.52
C GLY A 202 19.95 -17.39 -1.42
N ALA A 203 20.50 -16.92 -0.30
CA ALA A 203 20.80 -17.77 0.84
C ALA A 203 19.52 -18.17 1.59
N GLU A 204 19.60 -19.23 2.39
CA GLU A 204 18.49 -19.70 3.21
C GLU A 204 18.64 -19.24 4.66
N PRO A 205 17.59 -18.68 5.32
CA PRO A 205 16.20 -18.55 4.85
C PRO A 205 15.94 -17.39 3.88
N TYR A 206 16.88 -16.44 3.78
CA TYR A 206 16.96 -15.39 2.78
C TYR A 206 18.39 -14.84 2.72
N ALA A 207 18.72 -14.09 1.68
CA ALA A 207 19.87 -13.17 1.64
C ALA A 207 19.39 -11.72 1.63
N VAL A 208 20.29 -10.80 2.01
CA VAL A 208 20.07 -9.37 1.81
C VAL A 208 20.63 -8.99 0.44
N PRO A 209 19.86 -8.30 -0.43
CA PRO A 209 20.39 -7.75 -1.67
C PRO A 209 21.60 -6.86 -1.41
N ALA A 210 22.69 -7.06 -2.15
CA ALA A 210 23.93 -6.32 -1.95
C ALA A 210 23.84 -4.82 -2.28
N ASP A 211 22.76 -4.42 -2.98
CA ASP A 211 22.42 -3.04 -3.32
C ASP A 211 21.37 -2.43 -2.38
N ASN A 212 21.02 -3.10 -1.26
CA ASN A 212 20.21 -2.46 -0.23
C ASN A 212 20.94 -1.22 0.35
N PRO A 213 20.20 -0.15 0.69
CA PRO A 213 20.78 1.17 0.96
C PRO A 213 21.64 1.26 2.23
N PHE A 214 21.52 0.30 3.15
CA PHE A 214 22.12 0.37 4.48
C PHE A 214 23.16 -0.72 4.78
N VAL A 215 23.54 -1.55 3.80
CA VAL A 215 24.45 -2.70 3.99
C VAL A 215 25.85 -2.37 4.53
N ASP A 216 26.26 -1.11 4.43
CA ASP A 216 27.55 -0.62 4.93
C ASP A 216 27.42 0.23 6.21
N ASP A 217 26.21 0.40 6.75
CA ASP A 217 25.95 1.19 7.96
C ASP A 217 25.79 0.28 9.20
N PRO A 218 26.76 0.27 10.14
CA PRO A 218 26.70 -0.59 11.32
C PRO A 218 25.61 -0.20 12.33
N ALA A 219 24.94 0.94 12.14
CA ALA A 219 23.81 1.38 12.97
C ALA A 219 22.44 1.01 12.39
N ALA A 220 22.40 0.43 11.18
CA ALA A 220 21.18 0.07 10.48
C ALA A 220 21.07 -1.44 10.27
N LEU A 221 19.84 -1.92 10.09
CA LEU A 221 19.57 -3.28 9.64
C LEU A 221 19.61 -3.35 8.10
N ASP A 222 20.42 -4.26 7.57
CA ASP A 222 20.71 -4.38 6.15
C ASP A 222 19.45 -4.66 5.29
N GLU A 223 18.38 -5.23 5.88
CA GLU A 223 17.12 -5.51 5.18
C GLU A 223 16.31 -4.27 4.80
N ILE A 224 16.55 -3.12 5.45
CA ILE A 224 15.72 -1.92 5.31
C ILE A 224 15.88 -1.34 3.90
N TRP A 225 14.77 -1.16 3.20
CA TRP A 225 14.71 -0.48 1.90
C TRP A 225 14.26 0.98 2.02
N ALA A 226 13.30 1.24 2.89
CA ALA A 226 12.83 2.58 3.23
C ALA A 226 12.30 2.60 4.67
N TYR A 227 12.29 3.77 5.29
CA TYR A 227 11.90 3.94 6.70
C TYR A 227 11.13 5.25 6.89
N GLY A 228 10.80 5.61 8.13
CA GLY A 228 9.98 6.78 8.41
C GLY A 228 8.50 6.56 8.13
N LEU A 229 8.01 5.33 8.30
CA LEU A 229 6.61 4.96 8.08
C LEU A 229 5.91 4.66 9.41
N ARG A 230 4.61 4.93 9.46
CA ARG A 230 3.79 4.69 10.65
C ARG A 230 3.16 3.30 10.64
N ASN A 231 2.38 3.00 9.61
CA ASN A 231 1.69 1.73 9.41
C ASN A 231 1.40 1.54 7.90
N PRO A 232 2.41 1.13 7.10
CA PRO A 232 2.30 0.96 5.65
C PRO A 232 1.38 -0.23 5.32
N TRP A 233 0.07 0.01 5.39
CA TRP A 233 -0.95 -1.03 5.34
C TRP A 233 -0.99 -1.72 3.97
N ARG A 234 -0.86 -0.93 2.89
CA ARG A 234 -0.80 -1.43 1.52
C ARG A 234 0.27 -0.68 0.72
N PHE A 235 0.98 -1.42 -0.12
CA PHE A 235 1.83 -0.85 -1.15
C PHE A 235 1.72 -1.66 -2.44
N SER A 236 2.11 -1.06 -3.55
CA SER A 236 2.13 -1.72 -4.85
C SER A 236 3.19 -1.12 -5.76
N PHE A 237 3.64 -1.90 -6.73
CA PHE A 237 4.51 -1.41 -7.80
C PHE A 237 3.66 -1.02 -9.01
N ASP A 238 3.86 0.20 -9.49
CA ASP A 238 3.22 0.68 -10.72
C ASP A 238 3.73 -0.17 -11.90
N ARG A 239 2.81 -0.81 -12.62
CA ARG A 239 3.18 -1.71 -13.74
C ARG A 239 3.79 -0.99 -14.94
N ALA A 240 3.56 0.32 -15.10
CA ALA A 240 4.08 1.11 -16.19
C ALA A 240 5.44 1.74 -15.87
N THR A 241 5.65 2.16 -14.62
CA THR A 241 6.88 2.88 -14.22
C THR A 241 7.83 2.05 -13.35
N GLY A 242 7.31 1.05 -12.64
CA GLY A 242 8.03 0.31 -11.61
C GLY A 242 8.07 1.04 -10.26
N ASP A 243 7.45 2.22 -10.14
CA ASP A 243 7.49 3.00 -8.91
C ASP A 243 6.79 2.26 -7.77
N LEU A 244 7.38 2.31 -6.57
CA LEU A 244 6.75 1.82 -5.36
C LEU A 244 5.82 2.91 -4.82
N TRP A 245 4.53 2.59 -4.70
CA TRP A 245 3.52 3.43 -4.07
C TRP A 245 3.10 2.82 -2.75
N ILE A 246 3.17 3.60 -1.67
CA ILE A 246 2.92 3.16 -0.29
C ILE A 246 1.76 3.99 0.25
N ALA A 247 0.68 3.32 0.66
CA ALA A 247 -0.40 3.93 1.43
C ALA A 247 -0.10 3.72 2.92
N ASP A 248 0.24 4.81 3.60
CA ASP A 248 0.63 4.81 5.02
C ASP A 248 -0.49 5.42 5.88
N VAL A 249 -0.88 4.70 6.95
CA VAL A 249 -1.97 5.14 7.82
C VAL A 249 -1.44 6.13 8.83
N GLY A 250 -1.89 7.38 8.75
CA GLY A 250 -1.49 8.46 9.66
C GLY A 250 -2.05 8.34 11.08
N GLN A 251 -1.66 9.28 11.94
CA GLN A 251 -1.96 9.23 13.37
C GLN A 251 -3.36 9.73 13.72
N ASN A 252 -3.77 10.89 13.21
CA ASN A 252 -5.08 11.50 13.47
C ASN A 252 -5.55 12.46 12.35
N ALA A 253 -4.64 13.12 11.63
CA ALA A 253 -4.95 14.27 10.78
C ALA A 253 -5.03 13.90 9.30
N VAL A 254 -4.05 13.14 8.80
CA VAL A 254 -3.89 12.87 7.37
C VAL A 254 -3.30 11.48 7.16
N GLU A 255 -3.90 10.72 6.25
CA GLU A 255 -3.30 9.50 5.71
C GLU A 255 -2.46 9.86 4.49
N GLU A 256 -1.38 9.12 4.24
CA GLU A 256 -0.38 9.51 3.26
C GLU A 256 -0.31 8.54 2.09
N VAL A 257 -0.03 9.09 0.91
CA VAL A 257 0.47 8.31 -0.22
C VAL A 257 1.90 8.71 -0.54
N ASN A 258 2.82 7.80 -0.25
CA ASN A 258 4.24 7.94 -0.52
C ASN A 258 4.60 7.29 -1.86
N ARG A 259 5.57 7.89 -2.57
CA ARG A 259 6.06 7.38 -3.87
C ARG A 259 7.58 7.29 -3.85
N GLN A 260 8.08 6.08 -4.03
CA GLN A 260 9.47 5.81 -4.36
C GLN A 260 9.60 5.59 -5.85
N ARG A 261 10.54 6.29 -6.49
CA ARG A 261 10.78 6.08 -7.92
C ARG A 261 11.47 4.75 -8.16
N ALA A 262 11.15 4.10 -9.28
CA ALA A 262 11.77 2.83 -9.68
C ALA A 262 13.30 2.92 -9.83
N ASP A 263 13.84 4.10 -10.13
CA ASP A 263 15.27 4.35 -10.27
C ASP A 263 15.95 4.84 -8.98
N SER A 264 15.23 4.80 -7.85
CA SER A 264 15.79 5.10 -6.54
C SER A 264 16.76 4.01 -6.08
N PRO A 265 17.90 4.37 -5.43
CA PRO A 265 18.75 3.40 -4.75
C PRO A 265 18.20 2.92 -3.40
N GLY A 266 17.02 3.35 -2.98
CA GLY A 266 16.50 3.11 -1.64
C GLY A 266 16.99 4.12 -0.61
N GLY A 267 16.52 3.96 0.63
CA GLY A 267 16.92 4.74 1.80
C GLY A 267 16.03 5.96 2.07
N GLU A 268 14.92 6.11 1.37
CA GLU A 268 13.96 7.18 1.63
C GLU A 268 13.44 7.13 3.08
N ASN A 269 13.49 8.29 3.73
CA ASN A 269 12.86 8.55 5.02
C ASN A 269 11.53 9.27 4.79
N TYR A 270 10.40 8.59 5.00
CA TYR A 270 9.08 9.18 4.82
C TYR A 270 8.62 10.06 6.00
N GLY A 271 9.48 10.22 7.01
CA GLY A 271 9.37 11.31 7.98
C GLY A 271 8.58 10.99 9.24
N TRP A 272 7.86 9.88 9.35
CA TRP A 272 7.22 9.50 10.62
C TRP A 272 8.27 9.19 11.70
N ARG A 273 8.20 9.74 12.92
CA ARG A 273 7.15 10.61 13.50
C ARG A 273 7.47 12.10 13.53
N ILE A 274 8.44 12.57 12.76
CA ILE A 274 8.75 14.01 12.63
C ILE A 274 7.58 14.72 11.93
N MET A 275 7.04 14.08 10.89
CA MET A 275 5.93 14.57 10.07
C MET A 275 4.71 13.64 10.18
N GLU A 276 3.52 14.20 9.98
CA GLU A 276 2.30 13.50 9.59
C GLU A 276 1.72 14.25 8.38
N GLY A 277 1.83 13.66 7.19
CA GLY A 277 1.61 14.29 5.91
C GLY A 277 2.66 15.36 5.63
N ASP A 278 2.19 16.56 5.29
CA ASP A 278 3.02 17.76 5.11
C ASP A 278 3.09 18.66 6.35
N GLU A 279 2.60 18.17 7.50
CA GLU A 279 2.59 18.89 8.77
C GLU A 279 3.57 18.29 9.79
N CYS A 280 4.16 19.16 10.62
CA CYS A 280 5.01 18.72 11.72
C CYS A 280 4.19 17.99 12.78
N PHE A 281 4.59 16.77 13.13
CA PHE A 281 3.96 16.00 14.20
C PHE A 281 4.71 16.18 15.53
N ASP A 282 6.00 15.84 15.58
CA ASP A 282 6.82 15.95 16.79
C ASP A 282 8.21 16.55 16.49
N PRO A 283 8.46 17.83 16.85
CA PRO A 283 7.56 18.75 17.55
C PRO A 283 6.38 19.20 16.67
N PRO A 284 5.25 19.67 17.23
CA PRO A 284 4.05 20.05 16.47
C PRO A 284 4.22 21.31 15.57
N SER A 285 5.40 21.93 15.57
CA SER A 285 5.75 23.04 14.69
C SER A 285 7.26 23.20 14.63
N GLY A 286 7.80 23.65 13.49
CA GLY A 286 9.23 23.93 13.36
C GLY A 286 10.12 22.69 13.40
N CYS A 287 9.57 21.54 13.01
CA CYS A 287 10.30 20.29 12.82
C CYS A 287 11.34 20.42 11.69
N ASP A 288 12.39 19.61 11.76
CA ASP A 288 13.42 19.55 10.72
C ASP A 288 12.98 18.59 9.61
N THR A 289 12.86 19.11 8.39
CA THR A 289 12.46 18.33 7.20
C THR A 289 13.66 17.92 6.34
N SER A 290 14.88 18.19 6.82
CA SER A 290 16.11 17.84 6.11
C SER A 290 16.24 16.33 5.92
N GLY A 291 16.34 15.89 4.67
CA GLY A 291 16.48 14.47 4.32
C GLY A 291 15.18 13.68 4.29
N LEU A 292 14.02 14.32 4.53
CA LEU A 292 12.73 13.67 4.42
C LEU A 292 12.25 13.60 2.96
N THR A 293 11.53 12.53 2.66
CA THR A 293 10.79 12.33 1.42
C THR A 293 9.32 12.58 1.71
N MET A 294 8.80 13.71 1.22
CA MET A 294 7.42 14.11 1.49
C MET A 294 6.43 13.26 0.69
N PRO A 295 5.23 12.98 1.25
CA PRO A 295 4.17 12.28 0.53
C PRO A 295 3.68 13.08 -0.67
N VAL A 296 3.06 12.36 -1.61
CA VAL A 296 2.44 12.95 -2.81
C VAL A 296 1.05 13.50 -2.50
N VAL A 297 0.37 12.92 -1.50
CA VAL A 297 -0.95 13.31 -0.98
C VAL A 297 -0.96 13.11 0.52
#